data_AF-A0A1V5GH86-F1
#
_entry.id   AF-A0A1V5GH86-F1
#
_cell.length_a   1.000
_cell.length_b   1.000
_cell.length_c   1.000
_cell.angle_alpha   90.00
_cell.angle_beta   90.00
_cell.angle_gamma   90.00
#
_symmetry.space_group_name_H-M   'P 1'
#
loop_
_entity.id
_entity.type
_entity.pdbx_description
1 polymer ?
#
loop_
_entity_poly.entity_id
_entity_poly.type
_entity_poly.pdbx_seq_one_letter_code
_entity_poly.pdbx_strand_id
1 'polypeptide(L)'
;MTKNFFAFAFIAILLSACCGTKNAGENKNSTTAVSVPYTTAKNYFVRNDYKEAPLHFLKITSLTDFENVFGRAPLEMNGGNPTDIDFSKNYVIAIIDETNDKSGELSVKSLSQKNETITVSYQIADGHKMSFSKRYLAILIVDKKYQGAIQLEKN
;
A
#
# COMPACT_ATOMS: atom_id res chain seq x y z
N MET A 1 -35.30 -73.00 18.87
CA MET A 1 -34.02 -72.66 18.23
C MET A 1 -33.51 -71.39 18.89
N THR A 2 -32.78 -71.54 19.99
CA THR A 2 -31.29 -71.36 20.11
C THR A 2 -30.87 -69.90 19.93
N LYS A 3 -30.14 -69.26 20.83
CA LYS A 3 -29.59 -69.58 22.17
C LYS A 3 -29.08 -68.23 22.69
N ASN A 4 -29.38 -67.90 23.95
CA ASN A 4 -28.81 -66.77 24.69
C ASN A 4 -27.28 -66.83 24.69
N PHE A 5 -26.59 -65.69 24.83
CA PHE A 5 -25.24 -65.71 25.41
C PHE A 5 -24.85 -64.39 26.13
N PHE A 6 -24.66 -64.51 27.45
CA PHE A 6 -23.73 -63.81 28.37
C PHE A 6 -23.89 -62.28 28.56
N ALA A 7 -24.24 -61.72 29.73
CA ALA A 7 -23.73 -61.83 31.11
C ALA A 7 -22.36 -61.14 31.34
N PHE A 8 -22.25 -60.49 32.52
CA PHE A 8 -21.17 -59.68 33.12
C PHE A 8 -21.29 -58.17 32.87
N ALA A 9 -21.88 -57.34 33.74
CA ALA A 9 -21.74 -57.08 35.18
C ALA A 9 -20.55 -56.17 35.56
N PHE A 10 -20.92 -55.20 36.42
CA PHE A 10 -20.14 -54.42 37.38
C PHE A 10 -19.48 -53.07 36.96
N ILE A 11 -20.01 -52.02 37.63
CA ILE A 11 -19.29 -50.93 38.35
C ILE A 11 -18.79 -49.76 37.50
N ALA A 12 -18.83 -48.49 37.93
CA ALA A 12 -19.66 -47.66 38.80
C ALA A 12 -18.96 -46.28 38.76
N ILE A 13 -19.76 -45.21 38.68
CA ILE A 13 -19.54 -43.91 39.32
C ILE A 13 -18.52 -42.91 38.70
N LEU A 14 -19.05 -41.69 38.56
CA LEU A 14 -18.49 -40.42 38.11
C LEU A 14 -17.41 -39.83 39.03
N LEU A 15 -16.48 -39.03 38.49
CA LEU A 15 -16.40 -37.56 38.67
C LEU A 15 -15.07 -36.95 38.16
N SER A 16 -15.21 -35.89 37.36
CA SER A 16 -14.37 -34.70 37.19
C SER A 16 -12.88 -34.71 37.60
N ALA A 17 -11.99 -34.40 36.67
CA ALA A 17 -10.91 -33.43 36.88
C ALA A 17 -10.22 -33.02 35.57
N CYS A 18 -10.04 -31.71 35.45
CA CYS A 18 -9.23 -30.93 34.52
C CYS A 18 -8.14 -31.68 33.74
N CYS A 19 -8.26 -31.73 32.42
CA CYS A 19 -7.09 -31.83 31.54
C CYS A 19 -7.03 -30.53 30.73
N GLY A 20 -6.20 -29.60 31.22
CA GLY A 20 -5.79 -28.43 30.47
C GLY A 20 -5.08 -28.89 29.21
N THR A 21 -5.79 -28.84 28.09
CA THR A 21 -5.18 -28.93 26.77
C THR A 21 -4.42 -27.63 26.57
N LYS A 22 -3.10 -27.73 26.69
CA LYS A 22 -2.15 -26.70 26.27
C LYS A 22 -2.45 -26.45 24.80
N ASN A 23 -3.12 -25.35 24.48
CA ASN A 23 -3.17 -24.87 23.12
C ASN A 23 -1.73 -24.58 22.72
N ALA A 24 -1.17 -25.49 21.93
CA ALA A 24 0.01 -25.23 21.13
C ALA A 24 -0.25 -23.92 20.40
N GLY A 25 0.69 -22.97 20.52
CA GLY A 25 0.55 -21.65 19.95
C GLY A 25 0.15 -21.74 18.49
N GLU A 26 -1.11 -21.42 18.21
CA GLU A 26 -1.49 -20.91 16.91
C GLU A 26 -0.72 -19.61 16.76
N ASN A 27 0.39 -19.70 16.03
CA ASN A 27 1.06 -18.54 15.49
C ASN A 27 0.09 -17.98 14.43
N LYS A 28 -0.92 -17.23 14.88
CA LYS A 28 -1.81 -16.46 14.02
C LYS A 28 -0.97 -15.36 13.40
N ASN A 29 -0.29 -15.70 12.31
CA ASN A 29 0.13 -14.71 11.33
C ASN A 29 -1.17 -14.19 10.68
N SER A 30 -1.87 -13.31 11.39
CA SER A 30 -3.10 -12.68 10.92
C SER A 30 -2.78 -11.91 9.65
N THR A 31 -3.10 -12.54 8.52
CA THR A 31 -2.76 -12.14 7.14
C THR A 31 -3.72 -11.04 6.65
N THR A 32 -4.07 -10.11 7.53
CA THR A 32 -5.00 -9.02 7.24
C THR A 32 -4.18 -7.81 6.81
N ALA A 33 -4.51 -7.25 5.65
CA ALA A 33 -3.87 -6.02 5.18
C ALA A 33 -4.15 -4.87 6.16
N VAL A 34 -3.11 -4.13 6.51
CA VAL A 34 -3.18 -2.98 7.43
C VAL A 34 -3.11 -1.70 6.62
N SER A 35 -3.91 -0.69 6.97
CA SER A 35 -3.83 0.62 6.30
C SER A 35 -2.49 1.30 6.62
N VAL A 36 -1.85 1.87 5.61
CA VAL A 36 -0.62 2.65 5.72
C VAL A 36 -0.96 4.14 5.54
N PRO A 37 -0.83 4.97 6.58
CA PRO A 37 -1.01 6.41 6.46
C PRO A 37 0.03 7.03 5.52
N TYR A 38 -0.39 7.99 4.70
CA TYR A 38 0.47 8.78 3.84
C TYR A 38 -0.02 10.22 3.74
N THR A 39 0.89 11.13 3.37
CA THR A 39 0.54 12.51 2.98
C THR A 39 0.81 12.69 1.50
N THR A 40 -0.13 13.31 0.78
CA THR A 40 0.09 13.67 -0.63
C THR A 40 0.92 14.94 -0.72
N ALA A 41 2.09 14.88 -1.35
CA ALA A 41 2.89 16.07 -1.62
C ALA A 41 2.25 16.91 -2.73
N LYS A 42 2.25 18.23 -2.54
CA LYS A 42 1.68 19.20 -3.48
C LYS A 42 2.74 20.13 -4.04
N ASN A 43 2.43 20.74 -5.18
CA ASN A 43 3.25 21.77 -5.84
C ASN A 43 4.61 21.26 -6.30
N TYR A 44 4.60 20.07 -6.90
CA TYR A 44 5.73 19.47 -7.62
C TYR A 44 5.32 19.11 -9.04
N PHE A 45 6.29 19.08 -9.95
CA PHE A 45 6.12 18.61 -11.32
C PHE A 45 7.25 17.64 -11.69
N VAL A 46 6.99 16.71 -12.60
CA VAL A 46 8.06 15.85 -13.15
C VAL A 46 8.95 16.73 -14.02
N ARG A 47 10.27 16.71 -13.78
CA ARG A 47 11.20 17.52 -14.56
C ARG A 47 11.16 17.14 -16.04
N ASN A 48 11.39 18.12 -16.91
CA ASN A 48 11.36 17.93 -18.37
C ASN A 48 12.50 17.01 -18.87
N ASP A 49 13.58 16.87 -18.11
CA ASP A 49 14.72 15.99 -18.41
C ASP A 49 14.56 14.57 -17.82
N TYR A 50 13.49 14.31 -17.06
CA TYR A 50 13.19 12.98 -16.56
C TYR A 50 12.58 12.12 -17.67
N LYS A 51 13.18 10.95 -17.90
CA LYS A 51 12.84 10.03 -18.99
C LYS A 51 11.33 9.77 -19.14
N GLU A 52 10.87 9.74 -20.38
CA GLU A 52 9.52 9.32 -20.73
C GLU A 52 9.40 7.78 -20.59
N ALA A 53 8.29 7.32 -20.04
CA ALA A 53 8.01 5.90 -19.85
C ALA A 53 6.51 5.70 -19.61
N PRO A 54 5.96 4.51 -19.94
CA PRO A 54 4.64 4.11 -19.47
C PRO A 54 4.48 4.26 -17.95
N LEU A 55 3.25 4.16 -17.46
CA LEU A 55 2.97 4.23 -16.03
C LEU A 55 3.93 3.37 -15.21
N HIS A 56 4.62 4.03 -14.29
CA HIS A 56 5.60 3.41 -13.42
C HIS A 56 5.57 4.06 -12.04
N PHE A 57 6.28 3.44 -11.10
CA PHE A 57 6.47 3.98 -9.76
C PHE A 57 7.95 4.07 -9.40
N LEU A 58 8.25 4.91 -8.41
CA LEU A 58 9.55 5.03 -7.80
C LEU A 58 9.40 4.97 -6.27
N LYS A 59 10.32 4.27 -5.60
CA LYS A 59 10.53 4.39 -4.16
C LYS A 59 11.79 5.22 -3.94
N ILE A 60 11.62 6.44 -3.44
CA ILE A 60 12.68 7.45 -3.32
C ILE A 60 12.95 7.69 -1.83
N THR A 61 14.21 7.52 -1.40
CA THR A 61 14.59 7.58 0.02
C THR A 61 15.51 8.75 0.36
N SER A 62 15.89 9.56 -0.63
CA SER A 62 16.80 10.70 -0.47
C SER A 62 16.27 11.94 -1.19
N LEU A 63 16.67 13.12 -0.70
CA LEU A 63 16.36 14.39 -1.35
C LEU A 63 17.00 14.49 -2.74
N THR A 64 18.25 14.04 -2.88
CA THR A 64 18.99 14.08 -4.16
C THR A 64 18.24 13.30 -5.24
N ASP A 65 17.82 12.07 -4.95
CA ASP A 65 17.07 11.25 -5.91
C ASP A 65 15.69 11.85 -6.21
N PHE A 66 15.07 12.49 -5.23
CA PHE A 66 13.80 13.19 -5.43
C PHE A 66 13.96 14.39 -6.37
N GLU A 67 14.96 15.22 -6.17
CA GLU A 67 15.23 16.42 -6.98
C GLU A 67 15.77 16.09 -8.38
N ASN A 68 16.26 14.86 -8.60
CA ASN A 68 16.57 14.33 -9.94
C ASN A 68 15.30 14.00 -10.75
N VAL A 69 14.16 13.81 -10.10
CA VAL A 69 12.88 13.45 -10.75
C VAL A 69 11.92 14.63 -10.77
N PHE A 70 11.88 15.41 -9.69
CA PHE A 70 10.86 16.43 -9.45
C PHE A 70 11.44 17.84 -9.36
N GLY A 71 10.75 18.78 -10.00
CA GLY A 71 10.93 20.21 -9.81
C GLY A 71 9.88 20.77 -8.84
N ARG A 72 10.25 21.85 -8.15
CA ARG A 72 9.34 22.61 -7.28
C ARG A 72 8.53 23.60 -8.12
N ALA A 73 7.20 23.54 -8.02
CA ALA A 73 6.34 24.52 -8.68
C ALA A 73 6.54 25.91 -8.05
N PRO A 74 6.57 27.00 -8.84
CA PRO A 74 6.60 28.35 -8.30
C PRO A 74 5.39 28.63 -7.41
N LEU A 75 5.61 29.35 -6.31
CA LEU A 75 4.63 29.75 -5.27
C LEU A 75 3.28 30.23 -5.84
N GLU A 76 3.32 30.95 -6.96
CA GLU A 76 2.17 31.59 -7.59
C GLU A 76 1.33 30.65 -8.46
N MET A 77 1.86 29.50 -8.89
CA MET A 77 1.17 28.64 -9.87
C MET A 77 0.03 27.83 -9.23
N ASN A 78 0.19 27.41 -7.97
CA ASN A 78 -0.72 26.46 -7.31
C ASN A 78 -1.14 26.90 -5.89
N GLY A 79 -1.01 28.19 -5.55
CA GLY A 79 -1.55 28.74 -4.30
C GLY A 79 -0.83 28.29 -3.02
N GLY A 80 0.48 28.04 -3.08
CA GLY A 80 1.27 27.73 -1.89
C GLY A 80 2.65 27.14 -2.15
N ASN A 81 3.42 26.96 -1.07
CA ASN A 81 4.75 26.33 -1.12
C ASN A 81 4.65 24.83 -1.50
N PRO A 82 5.68 24.27 -2.17
CA PRO A 82 5.92 22.83 -2.20
C PRO A 82 5.85 22.21 -0.81
N THR A 83 5.24 21.03 -0.71
CA THR A 83 5.16 20.30 0.57
C THR A 83 6.54 19.82 0.99
N ASP A 84 7.09 20.36 2.09
CA ASP A 84 8.39 19.92 2.61
C ASP A 84 8.40 18.42 2.95
N ILE A 85 9.48 17.73 2.57
CA ILE A 85 9.65 16.30 2.78
C ILE A 85 10.88 16.06 3.65
N ASP A 86 10.66 15.61 4.88
CA ASP A 86 11.73 15.19 5.78
C ASP A 86 12.13 13.73 5.45
N PHE A 87 13.15 13.58 4.59
CA PHE A 87 13.71 12.28 4.20
C PHE A 87 14.46 11.57 5.33
N SER A 88 14.68 12.19 6.50
CA SER A 88 15.19 11.44 7.66
C SER A 88 14.12 10.49 8.20
N LYS A 89 12.86 10.94 8.23
CA LYS A 89 11.70 10.20 8.75
C LYS A 89 10.88 9.48 7.70
N ASN A 90 10.87 10.00 6.47
CA ASN A 90 9.96 9.54 5.42
C ASN A 90 10.72 9.06 4.18
N TYR A 91 10.03 8.27 3.36
CA TYR A 91 10.37 8.03 1.96
C TYR A 91 9.19 8.43 1.09
N VAL A 92 9.42 8.51 -0.22
CA VAL A 92 8.40 8.86 -1.20
C VAL A 92 8.08 7.64 -2.05
N ILE A 93 6.79 7.41 -2.28
CA ILE A 93 6.29 6.59 -3.39
C ILE A 93 5.75 7.57 -4.43
N ALA A 94 6.39 7.63 -5.58
CA ALA A 94 5.87 8.39 -6.72
C ALA A 94 5.22 7.44 -7.72
N ILE A 95 4.05 7.81 -8.24
CA ILE A 95 3.45 7.19 -9.42
C ILE A 95 3.48 8.23 -10.52
N ILE A 96 4.03 7.88 -11.67
CA ILE A 96 4.21 8.78 -12.80
C ILE A 96 3.64 8.08 -14.03
N ASP A 97 2.70 8.74 -14.68
CA ASP A 97 2.14 8.29 -15.95
C ASP A 97 2.98 8.79 -17.13
N GLU A 98 2.69 8.25 -18.31
CA GLU A 98 3.23 8.81 -19.56
C GLU A 98 2.61 10.18 -19.87
N THR A 99 3.36 11.00 -20.61
CA THR A 99 2.86 12.27 -21.13
C THR A 99 1.76 11.99 -22.16
N ASN A 100 0.56 12.49 -21.91
CA ASN A 100 -0.57 12.35 -22.84
C ASN A 100 -1.43 13.62 -22.90
N ASP A 101 -2.28 13.71 -23.91
CA ASP A 101 -3.18 14.84 -24.18
C ASP A 101 -4.60 14.63 -23.64
N LYS A 102 -4.81 13.66 -22.74
CA LYS A 102 -6.13 13.45 -22.12
C LYS A 102 -6.30 14.35 -20.92
N SER A 103 -7.55 14.71 -20.63
CA SER A 103 -7.94 15.54 -19.47
C SER A 103 -8.18 14.74 -18.19
N GLY A 104 -7.82 13.46 -18.16
CA GLY A 104 -7.94 12.55 -17.02
C GLY A 104 -7.28 13.02 -15.72
N GLU A 105 -7.16 12.11 -14.76
CA GLU A 105 -6.46 12.36 -13.50
C GLU A 105 -5.92 11.05 -12.92
N LEU A 106 -4.74 11.11 -12.32
CA LEU A 106 -4.19 10.01 -11.52
C LEU A 106 -4.49 10.26 -10.04
N SER A 107 -5.26 9.36 -9.43
CA SER A 107 -5.67 9.46 -8.03
C SER A 107 -5.28 8.22 -7.24
N VAL A 108 -4.65 8.39 -6.09
CA VAL A 108 -4.38 7.30 -5.15
C VAL A 108 -5.60 7.14 -4.23
N LYS A 109 -6.13 5.92 -4.12
CA LYS A 109 -7.31 5.62 -3.30
C LYS A 109 -6.91 5.14 -1.91
N SER A 110 -5.89 4.29 -1.82
CA SER A 110 -5.40 3.77 -0.55
C SER A 110 -3.97 3.27 -0.66
N LEU A 111 -3.34 3.16 0.51
CA LEU A 111 -2.07 2.51 0.69
C LEU A 111 -2.26 1.48 1.80
N SER A 112 -1.93 0.23 1.53
CA SER A 112 -2.07 -0.86 2.51
C SER A 112 -0.86 -1.76 2.50
N GLN A 113 -0.56 -2.36 3.65
CA GLN A 113 0.55 -3.27 3.81
C GLN A 113 0.03 -4.65 4.20
N LYS A 114 0.50 -5.67 3.49
CA LYS A 114 0.27 -7.07 3.82
C LYS A 114 1.60 -7.79 3.70
N ASN A 115 2.07 -8.36 4.81
CA ASN A 115 3.42 -8.92 4.91
C ASN A 115 4.48 -7.86 4.54
N GLU A 116 5.38 -8.19 3.61
CA GLU A 116 6.45 -7.31 3.12
C GLU A 116 6.06 -6.53 1.84
N THR A 117 4.77 -6.48 1.51
CA THR A 117 4.27 -5.77 0.33
C THR A 117 3.41 -4.58 0.74
N ILE A 118 3.71 -3.42 0.17
CA ILE A 118 2.88 -2.22 0.22
C ILE A 118 2.16 -2.10 -1.13
N THR A 119 0.84 -2.20 -1.10
CA THR A 119 -0.02 -2.05 -2.26
C THR A 119 -0.53 -0.61 -2.34
N VAL A 120 -0.21 0.06 -3.46
CA VAL A 120 -0.76 1.36 -3.81
C VAL A 120 -1.95 1.15 -4.72
N SER A 121 -3.14 1.38 -4.18
CA SER A 121 -4.36 1.38 -4.96
C SER A 121 -4.53 2.73 -5.64
N TYR A 122 -4.65 2.74 -6.97
CA TYR A 122 -4.77 3.95 -7.76
C TYR A 122 -5.81 3.80 -8.87
N GLN A 123 -6.26 4.94 -9.38
CA GLN A 123 -7.15 5.04 -10.52
C GLN A 123 -6.58 6.06 -11.50
N ILE A 124 -6.75 5.79 -12.79
CA ILE A 124 -6.61 6.80 -13.85
C ILE A 124 -7.98 7.00 -14.45
N ALA A 125 -8.53 8.20 -14.30
CA ALA A 125 -9.73 8.58 -15.03
C ALA A 125 -9.34 8.85 -16.49
N ASP A 126 -10.06 8.25 -17.44
CA ASP A 126 -9.99 8.71 -18.82
C ASP A 126 -10.62 10.10 -18.92
N GLY A 127 -10.01 10.96 -19.72
CA GLY A 127 -10.54 12.28 -20.02
C GLY A 127 -10.70 12.50 -21.52
N HIS A 128 -11.19 13.68 -21.88
CA HIS A 128 -11.28 14.08 -23.27
C HIS A 128 -9.93 14.57 -23.78
N LYS A 129 -9.73 14.52 -25.10
CA LYS A 129 -8.54 15.06 -25.75
C LYS A 129 -8.47 16.58 -25.55
N MET A 130 -7.28 17.07 -25.21
CA MET A 130 -6.97 18.49 -24.99
C MET A 130 -6.00 19.00 -26.08
N SER A 131 -5.83 20.32 -26.16
CA SER A 131 -4.87 20.97 -27.07
C SER A 131 -3.42 20.96 -26.56
N PHE A 132 -3.19 20.45 -25.36
CA PHE A 132 -1.88 20.37 -24.71
C PHE A 132 -1.71 18.99 -24.07
N SER A 133 -0.46 18.57 -23.92
CA SER A 133 -0.10 17.35 -23.21
C SER A 133 0.36 17.67 -21.80
N LYS A 134 0.11 16.73 -20.88
CA LYS A 134 0.59 16.80 -19.51
C LYS A 134 0.98 15.41 -19.03
N ARG A 135 1.75 15.39 -17.94
CA ARG A 135 2.20 14.16 -17.30
C ARG A 135 1.56 14.05 -15.93
N TYR A 136 0.75 13.00 -15.72
CA TYR A 136 0.10 12.79 -14.44
C TYR A 136 1.07 12.23 -13.42
N LEU A 137 0.92 12.67 -12.17
CA LEU A 137 1.74 12.20 -11.08
C LEU A 137 0.99 12.20 -9.76
N ALA A 138 1.37 11.29 -8.87
CA ALA A 138 1.05 11.36 -7.45
C ALA A 138 2.33 11.10 -6.64
N ILE A 139 2.53 11.87 -5.58
CA ILE A 139 3.69 11.77 -4.68
C ILE A 139 3.16 11.51 -3.28
N LEU A 140 3.45 10.32 -2.76
CA LEU A 140 3.03 9.88 -1.43
C LEU A 140 4.22 9.93 -0.49
N ILE A 141 4.12 10.72 0.57
CA ILE A 141 5.08 10.77 1.66
C ILE A 141 4.67 9.71 2.70
N VAL A 142 5.56 8.74 2.94
CA VAL A 142 5.29 7.59 3.81
C VAL A 142 6.36 7.49 4.89
N ASP A 143 5.91 7.30 6.13
CA ASP A 143 6.78 7.11 7.29
C ASP A 143 7.63 5.84 7.12
N LYS A 144 8.95 5.94 7.35
CA LYS A 144 9.88 4.83 7.19
C LYS A 144 9.62 3.63 8.11
N LYS A 145 8.75 3.75 9.11
CA LYS A 145 8.30 2.57 9.89
C LYS A 145 7.51 1.58 9.04
N TYR A 146 6.91 2.03 7.94
CA TYR A 146 6.28 1.15 6.95
C TYR A 146 7.32 0.84 5.87
N GLN A 147 7.64 -0.45 5.70
CA GLN A 147 8.58 -0.90 4.69
C GLN A 147 8.00 -2.10 3.96
N GLY A 148 8.39 -2.20 2.69
CA GLY A 148 8.00 -3.30 1.83
C GLY A 148 8.38 -3.04 0.38
N ALA A 149 8.23 -4.09 -0.42
CA ALA A 149 8.16 -4.01 -1.86
C ALA A 149 6.89 -3.29 -2.28
N ILE A 150 6.99 -2.39 -3.26
CA ILE A 150 5.84 -1.63 -3.75
C ILE A 150 5.18 -2.39 -4.89
N GLN A 151 3.86 -2.49 -4.84
CA GLN A 151 3.03 -2.98 -5.94
C GLN A 151 1.92 -1.98 -6.24
N LEU A 152 1.60 -1.80 -7.51
CA LEU A 152 0.47 -0.99 -7.94
C LEU A 152 -0.75 -1.88 -8.21
N GLU A 153 -1.91 -1.43 -7.75
CA GLU A 153 -3.21 -2.06 -8.02
C GLU A 153 -4.15 -1.02 -8.63
N LYS A 154 -4.58 -1.26 -9.86
CA LYS A 154 -5.52 -0.37 -10.55
C LYS A 154 -6.95 -0.70 -10.11
N ASN A 155 -7.68 0.33 -9.70
CA ASN A 155 -9.10 0.29 -9.34
C ASN A 155 -9.98 1.06 -10.33
#